data_AF-A0A437PZ83-F1
#
_entry.id   AF-A0A437PZ83-F1
#
_cell.length_a   1.000
_cell.length_b   1.000
_cell.length_c   1.000
_cell.angle_alpha   90.00
_cell.angle_beta   90.00
_cell.angle_gamma   90.00
#
_symmetry.space_group_name_H-M   'P 1'
#
loop_
_entity.id
_entity.type
_entity.pdbx_description
1 polymer ?
#
loop_
_entity_poly.entity_id
_entity_poly.type
_entity_poly.pdbx_seq_one_letter_code
_entity_poly.pdbx_strand_id
1 'polypeptide(L)'
;MNDGIHTEPGLSEGKTYRLSLACAGTGSAQLVFVPTNAGTKATVPCDGSVVQQRITADKLVRINVDGSKGATGVVAWQIDAP
;
A
#
# COMPACT_ATOMS: atom_id res chain seq x y z
N MET A 1 -9.72 -11.22 8.36
CA MET A 1 -9.15 -11.27 7.00
C MET A 1 -10.04 -10.39 6.16
N ASN A 2 -9.50 -9.31 5.63
CA ASN A 2 -10.20 -8.48 4.66
C ASN A 2 -9.73 -8.91 3.27
N ASP A 3 -10.58 -8.74 2.27
CA ASP A 3 -10.19 -9.00 0.90
C ASP A 3 -9.23 -7.91 0.43
N GLY A 4 -8.12 -8.31 -0.20
CA GLY A 4 -7.09 -7.36 -0.57
C GLY A 4 -5.73 -7.99 -0.82
N ILE A 5 -4.71 -7.14 -0.85
CA ILE A 5 -3.31 -7.53 -0.96
C ILE A 5 -2.58 -7.26 0.35
N HIS A 6 -1.84 -8.27 0.81
CA HIS A 6 -1.14 -8.25 2.09
C HIS A 6 0.28 -8.76 1.87
N THR A 7 1.26 -7.86 1.94
CA THR A 7 2.68 -8.23 1.77
C THR A 7 3.57 -7.76 2.89
N GLU A 8 4.67 -8.47 3.02
CA GLU A 8 5.77 -8.19 3.93
C GLU A 8 7.07 -8.17 3.12
N PRO A 9 7.40 -7.05 2.46
CA PRO A 9 8.63 -6.94 1.68
C PRO A 9 9.88 -6.96 2.57
N GLY A 10 10.96 -7.57 2.08
CA GLY A 10 12.28 -7.54 2.71
C GLY A 10 12.96 -6.17 2.52
N LEU A 11 12.58 -5.19 3.33
CA LEU A 11 13.16 -3.85 3.33
C LEU A 11 14.31 -3.74 4.33
N SER A 12 15.34 -2.96 3.99
CA SER A 12 16.48 -2.72 4.87
C SER A 12 16.10 -1.72 5.97
N GLU A 13 16.45 -2.07 7.21
CA GLU A 13 16.20 -1.25 8.39
C GLU A 13 16.81 0.16 8.27
N GLY A 14 16.04 1.17 8.70
CA GLY A 14 16.38 2.58 8.68
C GLY A 14 16.38 3.23 7.29
N LYS A 15 16.01 2.50 6.22
CA LYS A 15 15.93 3.05 4.87
C LYS A 15 14.53 3.57 4.55
N THR A 16 14.50 4.62 3.75
CA THR A 16 13.26 5.22 3.24
C THR A 16 13.08 4.84 1.78
N TYR A 17 11.92 4.30 1.46
CA TYR A 17 11.55 3.80 0.13
C TYR A 17 10.40 4.62 -0.43
N ARG A 18 10.22 4.59 -1.76
CA ARG A 18 9.03 5.14 -2.41
C ARG A 18 8.08 4.01 -2.76
N LEU A 19 6.88 4.05 -2.19
CA LEU A 19 5.77 3.18 -2.54
C LEU A 19 4.87 3.90 -3.56
N SER A 20 4.65 3.27 -4.70
CA SER A 20 3.67 3.68 -5.70
C SER A 20 2.60 2.61 -5.81
N LEU A 21 1.34 3.00 -5.79
CA LEU A 21 0.22 2.08 -5.78
C LEU A 21 -0.92 2.59 -6.68
N ALA A 22 -1.50 1.71 -7.48
CA ALA A 22 -2.64 2.02 -8.33
C ALA A 22 -3.71 0.94 -8.19
N CYS A 23 -4.98 1.34 -8.23
CA CYS A 23 -6.11 0.42 -8.35
C CYS A 23 -6.86 0.73 -9.65
N ALA A 24 -7.27 -0.29 -10.38
CA ALA A 24 -8.11 -0.15 -11.57
C ALA A 24 -9.37 -1.02 -11.42
N GLY A 25 -10.55 -0.39 -11.53
CA GLY A 25 -11.84 -1.05 -11.39
C GLY A 25 -12.94 -0.09 -10.92
N THR A 26 -13.66 -0.46 -9.86
CA THR A 26 -14.72 0.34 -9.26
C THR A 26 -14.57 0.42 -7.74
N GLY A 27 -14.98 1.56 -7.16
CA GLY A 27 -14.85 1.80 -5.73
C GLY A 27 -13.46 2.29 -5.32
N SER A 28 -13.00 1.85 -4.15
CA SER A 28 -11.71 2.25 -3.60
C SER A 28 -11.15 1.19 -2.66
N ALA A 29 -9.85 1.27 -2.37
CA ALA A 29 -9.18 0.45 -1.37
C ALA A 29 -8.51 1.33 -0.30
N GLN A 30 -8.16 0.74 0.83
CA GLN A 30 -7.51 1.41 1.95
C GLN A 30 -6.11 0.84 2.17
N LEU A 31 -5.10 1.68 1.98
CA LEU A 31 -3.71 1.38 2.32
C LEU A 31 -3.46 1.62 3.81
N VAL A 32 -2.98 0.59 4.52
CA VAL A 32 -2.54 0.66 5.92
C VAL A 32 -1.22 -0.09 6.12
N PHE A 33 -0.48 0.31 7.15
CA PHE A 33 0.84 -0.24 7.47
C PHE A 33 0.86 -0.87 8.87
N VAL A 34 1.70 -1.90 9.02
CA VAL A 34 2.08 -2.42 10.33
C VAL A 34 3.61 -2.48 10.39
N PRO A 35 4.27 -1.74 11.31
CA PRO A 35 3.68 -0.80 12.26
C PRO A 35 3.10 0.45 11.58
N THR A 36 2.17 1.13 12.25
CA THR A 36 1.44 2.28 11.68
C THR A 36 2.32 3.50 11.41
N ASN A 37 3.51 3.58 12.00
CA ASN A 37 4.49 4.65 11.77
C ASN A 37 5.34 4.43 10.51
N ALA A 38 5.25 3.26 9.86
CA ALA A 38 6.04 2.99 8.65
C ALA A 38 5.61 3.84 7.44
N GLY A 39 4.38 4.36 7.42
CA GLY A 39 3.84 5.17 6.34
C GLY A 39 2.53 5.84 6.71
N THR A 40 1.93 6.56 5.76
CA THR A 40 0.67 7.27 5.95
C THR A 40 -0.50 6.45 5.40
N LYS A 41 -1.52 6.23 6.24
CA LYS A 41 -2.78 5.62 5.78
C LYS A 41 -3.37 6.45 4.63
N ALA A 42 -3.77 5.79 3.55
CA ALA A 42 -4.26 6.48 2.36
C ALA A 42 -5.41 5.73 1.68
N THR A 43 -6.36 6.47 1.11
CA THR A 43 -7.38 5.90 0.21
C THR A 43 -6.79 5.78 -1.18
N VAL A 44 -7.02 4.64 -1.82
CA VAL A 44 -6.58 4.31 -3.17
C VAL A 44 -7.83 4.24 -4.04
N PRO A 45 -8.13 5.27 -4.86
CA PRO A 45 -9.24 5.19 -5.78
C PRO A 45 -8.97 4.12 -6.85
N CYS A 46 -10.00 3.38 -7.25
CA CYS A 46 -9.89 2.38 -8.30
C CYS A 46 -10.15 2.96 -9.70
N ASP A 47 -9.66 4.17 -9.95
CA ASP A 47 -9.81 4.91 -11.21
C ASP A 47 -8.53 4.94 -12.07
N GLY A 48 -7.51 4.17 -11.68
CA GLY A 48 -6.21 4.12 -12.33
C GLY A 48 -5.21 5.18 -11.85
N SER A 49 -5.62 6.09 -10.96
CA SER A 49 -4.72 7.08 -10.38
C SER A 49 -3.65 6.43 -9.49
N VAL A 50 -2.46 7.01 -9.49
CA VAL A 50 -1.34 6.54 -8.66
C VAL A 50 -1.33 7.29 -7.33
N VAL A 51 -1.42 6.54 -6.24
CA VAL A 51 -1.11 7.02 -4.89
C VAL A 51 0.36 6.73 -4.61
N GLN A 52 1.13 7.77 -4.32
CA GLN A 52 2.57 7.66 -4.07
C GLN A 52 2.91 8.22 -2.68
N GLN A 53 3.71 7.49 -1.91
CA GLN A 53 4.20 7.97 -0.62
C GLN A 53 5.58 7.41 -0.26
N ARG A 54 6.23 8.04 0.72
CA ARG A 54 7.45 7.50 1.33
C ARG A 54 7.07 6.58 2.48
N ILE A 55 7.82 5.49 2.62
CA ILE A 55 7.72 4.59 3.75
C ILE A 55 9.10 4.40 4.37
N THR A 56 9.17 4.33 5.70
CA THR A 56 10.41 4.09 6.43
C THR A 56 10.35 2.71 7.06
N ALA A 57 11.32 1.86 6.73
CA ALA A 57 11.40 0.52 7.25
C ALA A 57 12.19 0.52 8.56
N ASP A 58 11.53 0.70 9.70
CA ASP A 58 12.21 0.64 11.00
C ASP A 58 12.56 -0.81 11.40
N LYS A 59 11.77 -1.80 10.95
CA LYS A 59 12.01 -3.24 11.08
C LYS A 59 11.28 -3.98 9.95
N LEU A 60 10.34 -4.86 10.31
CA LEU A 60 9.37 -5.48 9.43
C LEU A 60 8.24 -4.48 9.13
N VAL A 61 7.95 -4.28 7.84
CA VAL A 61 6.82 -3.49 7.37
C VAL A 61 5.87 -4.42 6.66
N ARG A 62 4.63 -4.53 7.17
CA ARG A 62 3.51 -5.09 6.40
C ARG A 62 2.75 -3.99 5.72
N ILE A 63 2.48 -4.19 4.44
CA ILE A 63 1.68 -3.32 3.61
C ILE A 63 0.38 -4.06 3.31
N ASN A 64 -0.73 -3.49 3.78
CA ASN A 64 -2.06 -4.02 3.53
C ASN A 64 -2.84 -3.03 2.68
N VAL A 65 -3.51 -3.53 1.65
CA VAL A 65 -4.47 -2.76 0.87
C VAL A 65 -5.78 -3.52 0.86
N ASP A 66 -6.73 -3.04 1.65
CA ASP A 66 -8.03 -3.65 1.83
C ASP A 66 -9.05 -3.05 0.86
N GLY A 67 -9.79 -3.87 0.12
CA GLY A 67 -10.91 -3.39 -0.69
C GLY A 67 -12.02 -2.81 0.19
N SER A 68 -12.52 -1.61 -0.16
CA SER A 68 -13.73 -1.09 0.49
C SER A 68 -14.94 -1.94 0.11
N LYS A 69 -16.00 -1.90 0.92
CA LYS A 69 -17.24 -2.63 0.65
C LYS A 69 -17.76 -2.33 -0.77
N GLY A 70 -17.92 -3.39 -1.57
CA GLY A 70 -18.42 -3.30 -2.95
C GLY A 70 -17.37 -2.90 -3.99
N ALA A 71 -16.10 -2.75 -3.61
CA ALA A 71 -15.03 -2.51 -4.57
C ALA A 71 -14.74 -3.78 -5.39
N THR A 72 -14.43 -3.58 -6.67
CA THR A 72 -13.96 -4.64 -7.58
C THR A 72 -12.82 -4.07 -8.40
N GLY A 73 -11.73 -4.81 -8.55
CA GLY A 73 -10.60 -4.31 -9.34
C GLY A 73 -9.31 -5.07 -9.12
N VAL A 74 -8.25 -4.56 -9.74
CA VAL A 74 -6.89 -5.04 -9.61
C VAL A 74 -6.05 -3.94 -8.98
N VAL A 75 -5.21 -4.30 -8.01
CA VAL A 75 -4.23 -3.40 -7.42
C VAL A 75 -2.84 -3.81 -7.90
N ALA A 76 -2.05 -2.82 -8.32
CA ALA A 76 -0.63 -2.97 -8.62
C ALA A 76 0.19 -2.07 -7.68
N TRP A 77 1.36 -2.55 -7.28
CA TRP A 77 2.30 -1.77 -6.48
C TRP A 77 3.72 -1.83 -7.04
N GLN A 78 4.52 -0.87 -6.63
CA GLN A 78 5.95 -0.85 -6.83
C GLN A 78 6.62 -0.20 -5.62
N ILE A 79 7.78 -0.73 -5.23
CA ILE A 79 8.64 -0.13 -4.23
C ILE A 79 9.98 0.18 -4.91
N ASP A 80 10.34 1.45 -4.93
CA ASP A 80 11.65 1.89 -5.42
C ASP A 80 12.66 1.93 -4.28
N ALA A 81 13.87 1.43 -4.55
CA ALA A 81 15.00 1.52 -3.65
C ALA A 81 15.40 2.99 -3.40
N PRO A 82 16.08 3.26 -2.27
CA PRO A 82 16.52 4.62 -1.89
C PRO A 82 17.51 5.25 -2.88
#